data_AF-A0A9E6EFC6-F1
#
_entry.id   AF-A0A9E6EFC6-F1
#
_cell.length_a   1.000
_cell.length_b   1.000
_cell.length_c   1.000
_cell.angle_alpha   90.00
_cell.angle_beta   90.00
_cell.angle_gamma   90.00
#
_symmetry.space_group_name_H-M   'P 1'
#
loop_
_entity.id
_entity.type
_entity.pdbx_description
1 polymer ?
#
loop_
_entity_poly.entity_id
_entity_poly.type
_entity_poly.pdbx_seq_one_letter_code
_entity_poly.pdbx_strand_id
1 'polypeptide(L)' 'MTRRRPLRVNILTIFPEMVQAAFSQSILKRAVDKQLFAPAVVNIRDYARDRHHTVDDKPYGG' A
#
# COMPACT_ATOMS: atom_id res chain seq x y z
N MET A 1 -23.65 -17.80 -13.06
CA MET A 1 -23.07 -16.45 -12.85
C MET A 1 -21.87 -16.55 -11.94
N THR A 2 -20.65 -16.50 -12.48
CA THR A 2 -19.42 -16.61 -11.70
C THR A 2 -19.15 -15.28 -10.99
N ARG A 3 -19.27 -15.21 -9.66
CA ARG A 3 -18.87 -14.01 -8.89
C ARG A 3 -17.37 -13.80 -9.07
N ARG A 4 -16.97 -12.75 -9.80
CA ARG A 4 -15.57 -12.38 -9.99
C ARG A 4 -15.04 -11.78 -8.68
N ARG A 5 -13.94 -12.31 -8.15
CA ARG A 5 -13.29 -11.78 -6.94
C ARG A 5 -12.63 -10.42 -7.25
N PRO A 6 -12.58 -9.47 -6.30
CA PRO A 6 -11.84 -8.22 -6.46
C PRO A 6 -10.37 -8.49 -6.76
N LEU A 7 -9.76 -7.62 -7.57
CA LEU A 7 -8.31 -7.55 -7.70
C LEU A 7 -7.72 -7.13 -6.35
N ARG A 8 -6.84 -7.94 -5.77
CA ARG A 8 -6.13 -7.63 -4.52
C ARG A 8 -4.71 -7.20 -4.84
N VAL A 9 -4.27 -6.07 -4.25
CA VAL A 9 -2.92 -5.55 -4.43
C VAL A 9 -2.40 -5.07 -3.08
N ASN A 10 -1.21 -5.52 -2.70
CA ASN A 10 -0.50 -5.01 -1.53
C ASN A 10 0.55 -4.00 -1.99
N ILE A 11 0.56 -2.84 -1.36
CA ILE A 11 1.49 -1.76 -1.69
C ILE A 11 2.33 -1.51 -0.45
N LEU A 12 3.62 -1.84 -0.56
CA LEU A 12 4.61 -1.60 0.47
C LEU A 12 5.24 -0.24 0.18
N THR A 13 5.16 0.68 1.12
CA THR A 13 5.63 2.05 0.94
C THR A 13 6.09 2.65 2.25
N ILE A 14 6.91 3.71 2.18
CA ILE A 14 7.24 4.57 3.31
C ILE A 14 6.35 5.84 3.34
N PHE A 15 5.43 5.99 2.38
CA PHE A 15 4.50 7.12 2.27
C PHE A 15 3.05 6.64 2.15
N PRO A 16 2.48 6.00 3.20
CA PRO A 16 1.17 5.36 3.13
C PRO A 16 0.05 6.35 2.78
N GLU A 17 0.07 7.55 3.35
CA GLU A 17 -0.98 8.58 3.17
C GLU A 17 -1.12 9.03 1.71
N MET A 18 0.00 9.24 1.03
CA MET A 18 0.01 9.61 -0.40
C MET A 18 -0.66 8.53 -1.26
N VAL A 19 -0.37 7.26 -0.97
CA VAL A 19 -0.94 6.12 -1.69
C VAL A 19 -2.43 5.96 -1.38
N GLN A 20 -2.82 6.06 -0.10
CA GLN A 20 -4.22 5.97 0.31
C GLN A 20 -5.07 7.09 -0.29
N ALA A 21 -4.52 8.31 -0.37
CA ALA A 21 -5.20 9.45 -0.98
C ALA A 21 -5.59 9.17 -2.45
N ALA A 22 -4.73 8.47 -3.21
CA ALA A 22 -5.02 8.10 -4.60
C ALA A 22 -6.27 7.20 -4.72
N PHE A 23 -6.55 6.36 -3.72
CA PHE A 23 -7.72 5.47 -3.71
C PHE A 23 -9.00 6.14 -3.23
N SER A 24 -8.90 7.33 -2.65
CA SER A 24 -10.07 8.08 -2.15
C SER A 24 -10.78 8.90 -3.23
N GLN A 25 -10.24 8.98 -4.45
CA GLN A 25 -10.73 9.88 -5.50
C GLN A 25 -11.16 9.14 -6.79
N SER A 26 -12.11 9.75 -7.50
CA SER A 26 -12.45 9.41 -8.90
C SER A 26 -12.72 7.91 -9.16
N ILE A 27 -12.18 7.36 -10.26
CA ILE A 27 -12.39 5.99 -10.75
C ILE A 27 -11.88 4.95 -9.75
N LEU A 28 -10.75 5.21 -9.09
CA LEU A 28 -10.19 4.28 -8.11
C LEU A 28 -11.10 4.14 -6.89
N LYS A 29 -11.64 5.26 -6.37
CA LYS A 29 -12.64 5.22 -5.30
C LYS A 29 -13.85 4.37 -5.70
N ARG A 30 -14.39 4.59 -6.90
CA ARG A 30 -15.53 3.81 -7.42
C ARG A 30 -15.21 2.32 -7.54
N ALA A 31 -13.98 1.96 -7.93
CA ALA A 31 -13.57 0.57 -8.03
C ALA A 31 -13.47 -0.11 -6.65
N VAL A 32 -13.00 0.61 -5.63
CA VAL A 32 -12.98 0.17 -4.23
C VAL A 32 -14.41 0.03 -3.69
N ASP A 33 -15.26 1.05 -3.87
CA ASP A 33 -16.66 1.05 -3.42
C ASP A 33 -17.45 -0.11 -4.06
N LYS A 34 -17.18 -0.43 -5.33
CA LYS A 34 -17.81 -1.55 -6.05
C LYS A 34 -17.18 -2.92 -5.78
N GLN A 35 -16.20 -3.00 -4.87
CA GLN A 35 -15.48 -4.23 -4.54
C GLN A 35 -14.88 -4.91 -5.79
N LEU A 36 -14.42 -4.11 -6.76
CA LEU A 36 -13.68 -4.57 -7.93
C LEU A 36 -12.17 -4.54 -7.68
N PHE A 37 -11.74 -3.65 -6.77
CA PHE A 37 -10.37 -3.45 -6.37
C PHE A 37 -10.27 -3.39 -4.84
N ALA A 38 -9.30 -4.10 -4.26
CA ALA A 38 -9.07 -4.17 -2.82
C ALA A 38 -7.57 -3.92 -2.53
N PRO A 39 -7.14 -2.65 -2.50
CA PRO A 39 -5.77 -2.30 -2.14
C PRO A 39 -5.54 -2.46 -0.63
N ALA A 40 -4.36 -2.92 -0.25
CA ALA A 40 -3.84 -2.82 1.11
C ALA A 40 -2.55 -2.00 1.07
N VAL A 41 -2.50 -0.92 1.84
CA VAL A 41 -1.32 -0.06 1.96
C VAL A 41 -0.61 -0.41 3.26
N VAL A 42 0.65 -0.84 3.14
CA VAL A 42 1.49 -1.28 4.25
C VAL A 42 2.65 -0.30 4.39
N ASN A 43 2.74 0.34 5.55
CA ASN A 43 3.89 1.16 5.90
C ASN A 43 5.03 0.25 6.35
N ILE A 44 6.12 0.19 5.59
CA ILE A 44 7.23 -0.72 5.93
C ILE A 44 7.99 -0.28 7.19
N ARG A 45 7.86 1.00 7.60
CA ARG A 45 8.43 1.49 8.86
C ARG A 45 7.81 0.83 10.09
N ASP A 46 6.61 0.26 9.98
CA ASP A 46 5.96 -0.43 11.10
C ASP A 46 6.64 -1.78 11.42
N TYR A 47 7.50 -2.27 10.51
CA TYR A 47 8.24 -3.52 10.64
C TYR A 47 9.73 -3.31 10.96
N ALA A 48 10.17 -2.06 11.08
CA ALA A 48 11.50 -1.73 11.58
C ALA A 48 11.60 -2.05 13.07
N ARG A 49 12.78 -2.48 13.52
CA ARG A 49 13.01 -2.97 14.90
C ARG A 49 13.77 -1.98 15.78
N ASP A 50 14.34 -0.93 15.18
CA ASP A 50 15.08 0.10 15.88
C ASP A 50 14.17 1.26 16.30
N ARG A 51 14.62 2.05 17.28
CA ARG A 51 13.88 3.21 17.82
C ARG A 51 13.55 4.26 16.75
N HIS A 52 14.34 4.37 15.70
CA HIS A 52 14.16 5.38 14.66
C HIS A 52 13.32 4.90 13.48
N HIS A 53 12.88 3.63 13.51
CA HIS A 53 12.13 2.99 12.44
C HIS A 53 12.85 3.10 11.09
N THR A 54 14.14 2.77 11.09
CA THR A 54 15.03 2.88 9.95
C THR A 54 14.66 1.85 8.87
N VAL A 55 14.69 2.27 7.61
CA VAL A 55 14.21 1.47 6.45
C VAL A 55 15.21 1.42 5.29
N ASP A 56 16.34 2.07 5.45
CA ASP A 56 17.45 2.14 4.51
C ASP A 56 18.76 1.84 5.23
N ASP A 57 19.78 1.43 4.49
CA ASP A 57 21.11 1.21 5.01
C ASP A 57 22.16 1.52 3.94
N LYS A 58 23.41 1.68 4.37
CA LYS A 58 24.54 1.89 3.48
C LYS A 58 24.82 0.62 2.66
N PRO A 59 25.19 0.75 1.38
CA PRO A 59 25.61 -0.39 0.60
C PRO A 59 26.94 -0.96 1.12
N TYR A 60 27.15 -2.26 0.94
CA TYR A 60 28.44 -2.88 1.20
C TYR A 60 29.50 -2.35 0.21
N GLY A 61 30.65 -1.91 0.72
CA GLY A 61 31.77 -1.43 -0.09
C GLY A 61 31.86 0.08 -0.28
N GLY A 62 30.88 0.84 0.23
CA GLY A 62 30.77 2.29 0.01
C GLY A 62 29.77 2.62 -1.07
#